data_AF-A0A511V3V8-F1
#
_entry.id   AF-A0A511V3V8-F1
#
_cell.length_a   1.000
_cell.length_b   1.000
_cell.length_c   1.000
_cell.angle_alpha   90.00
_cell.angle_beta   90.00
_cell.angle_gamma   90.00
#
_symmetry.space_group_name_H-M   'P 1'
#
loop_
_entity.id
_entity.type
_entity.pdbx_description
1 polymer ?
#
loop_
_entity_poly.entity_id
_entity_poly.type
_entity_poly.pdbx_seq_one_letter_code
_entity_poly.pdbx_strand_id
1 'polypeptide(L)'
;MEERVVAYRGICLSEAMEVIRNQRYFAAEERKFCNNIEIKAVFGPGVYLVSDYTVAAEYAYCHAEANGDKGSVVRQLLCLQNPLWLDGHFGEKEVRTLALAWKYPDGTPDEEILTQDSTELNRRTGNVIREYVMELGHDGIVYKIDDNLTYYIAYCPDEQISAVQLDFVYEIEELQACTFSDLRIRYRRDAEETQV
;
A
#
# COMPACT_ATOMS: atom_id res chain seq x y z
N MET A 1 5.28 22.79 -2.77
CA MET A 1 5.04 22.88 -1.32
C MET A 1 4.91 21.46 -0.85
N GLU A 2 5.86 20.97 -0.07
CA GLU A 2 5.87 19.58 0.43
C GLU A 2 4.71 19.38 1.39
N GLU A 3 3.68 18.65 0.97
CA GLU A 3 2.58 18.29 1.87
C GLU A 3 2.96 16.99 2.58
N ARG A 4 2.98 17.04 3.91
CA ARG A 4 3.18 15.86 4.75
C ARG A 4 1.84 15.36 5.23
N VAL A 5 1.51 14.12 4.90
CA VAL A 5 0.25 13.48 5.28
C VAL A 5 0.52 12.33 6.24
N VAL A 6 -0.47 12.05 7.10
CA VAL A 6 -0.46 10.83 7.90
C VAL A 6 -1.06 9.73 7.04
N ALA A 7 -0.32 8.64 6.87
CA ALA A 7 -0.78 7.47 6.14
C ALA A 7 -0.58 6.21 6.98
N TYR A 8 -1.36 5.18 6.65
CA TYR A 8 -1.39 3.91 7.36
C TYR A 8 -1.04 2.77 6.42
N ARG A 9 -0.45 1.71 6.99
CA ARG A 9 -0.21 0.45 6.29
C ARG A 9 -0.60 -0.72 7.19
N GLY A 10 -1.31 -1.68 6.62
CA GLY A 10 -1.58 -2.95 7.27
C GLY A 10 -0.56 -4.00 6.88
N ILE A 11 0.10 -4.60 7.86
CA ILE A 11 1.09 -5.66 7.66
C ILE A 11 1.06 -6.63 8.85
N CYS A 12 1.72 -7.79 8.71
CA CYS A 12 1.91 -8.69 9.84
C CYS A 12 2.84 -8.07 10.90
N LEU A 13 2.64 -8.43 12.16
CA LEU A 13 3.37 -7.82 13.28
C LEU A 13 4.89 -7.98 13.15
N SER A 14 5.36 -9.16 12.75
CA SER A 14 6.79 -9.40 12.50
C SER A 14 7.41 -8.38 11.56
N GLU A 15 6.75 -8.11 10.42
CA GLU A 15 7.18 -7.09 9.46
C GLU A 15 7.09 -5.68 10.06
N ALA A 16 6.00 -5.36 10.77
CA ALA A 16 5.87 -4.04 11.42
C ALA A 16 7.02 -3.77 12.41
N MET A 17 7.39 -4.75 13.22
CA MET A 17 8.49 -4.60 14.16
C MET A 17 9.84 -4.37 13.46
N GLU A 18 10.07 -5.02 12.31
CA GLU A 18 11.26 -4.77 11.51
C GLU A 18 11.26 -3.36 10.91
N VAL A 19 10.15 -2.92 10.34
CA VAL A 19 10.02 -1.59 9.72
C VAL A 19 10.18 -0.51 10.78
N ILE A 20 9.54 -0.64 11.94
CA ILE A 20 9.64 0.33 13.04
C ILE A 20 11.07 0.41 13.57
N ARG A 21 11.71 -0.74 13.81
CA ARG A 21 13.09 -0.79 14.32
C ARG A 21 14.07 -0.10 13.37
N ASN A 22 13.89 -0.27 12.07
CA ASN A 22 14.80 0.27 11.07
C ASN A 22 14.36 1.61 10.47
N GLN A 23 13.15 2.08 10.80
CA GLN A 23 12.47 3.21 10.16
C GLN A 23 12.47 3.11 8.63
N ARG A 24 12.32 1.89 8.10
CA ARG A 24 12.50 1.60 6.68
C ARG A 24 11.78 0.33 6.26
N TYR A 25 11.17 0.35 5.07
CA TYR A 25 10.61 -0.84 4.43
C TYR A 25 11.69 -1.58 3.63
N PHE A 26 11.88 -2.88 3.93
CA PHE A 26 12.83 -3.73 3.19
C PHE A 26 12.24 -4.34 1.92
N ALA A 27 10.91 -4.46 1.85
CA ALA A 27 10.22 -5.00 0.69
C ALA A 27 9.33 -3.93 0.04
N ALA A 28 9.56 -3.67 -1.24
CA ALA A 28 8.52 -3.17 -2.13
C ALA A 28 7.52 -4.32 -2.33
N GLU A 29 6.22 -4.02 -2.29
CA GLU A 29 5.16 -5.03 -2.25
C GLU A 29 5.24 -6.04 -3.41
N GLU A 30 5.63 -7.29 -3.12
CA GLU A 30 5.38 -8.45 -3.98
C GLU A 30 5.01 -9.64 -3.08
N ARG A 31 3.75 -9.77 -2.69
CA ARG A 31 3.25 -10.98 -2.01
C ARG A 31 1.93 -11.45 -2.61
N LYS A 32 1.80 -12.77 -2.75
CA LYS A 32 0.57 -13.45 -3.15
C LYS A 32 -0.29 -13.63 -1.90
N PHE A 33 -1.53 -13.15 -1.91
CA PHE A 33 -2.49 -13.38 -0.83
C PHE A 33 -3.38 -14.59 -1.18
N CYS A 34 -3.65 -15.44 -0.20
CA CYS A 34 -4.37 -16.71 -0.41
C CYS A 34 -5.90 -16.58 -0.53
N ASN A 35 -6.48 -15.39 -0.28
CA ASN A 35 -7.90 -15.27 0.05
C ASN A 35 -8.73 -14.32 -0.84
N ASN A 36 -8.56 -14.35 -2.16
CA ASN A 36 -9.35 -13.57 -3.14
C ASN A 36 -9.39 -12.03 -2.94
N ILE A 37 -8.79 -11.49 -1.88
CA ILE A 37 -8.46 -10.08 -1.72
C ILE A 37 -7.12 -9.89 -2.44
N GLU A 38 -7.20 -9.68 -3.76
CA GLU A 38 -6.03 -9.26 -4.52
C GLU A 38 -5.74 -7.80 -4.17
N ILE A 39 -4.82 -7.55 -3.23
CA ILE A 39 -4.07 -6.29 -3.22
C ILE A 39 -3.20 -6.32 -4.46
N LYS A 40 -3.78 -5.95 -5.60
CA LYS A 40 -3.04 -5.82 -6.85
C LYS A 40 -2.08 -4.68 -6.63
N ALA A 41 -0.78 -4.94 -6.70
CA ALA A 41 0.22 -3.90 -6.95
C ALA A 41 0.00 -3.35 -8.37
N VAL A 42 -1.17 -2.75 -8.60
CA VAL A 42 -1.68 -2.29 -9.89
C VAL A 42 -0.71 -1.33 -10.56
N PHE A 43 -0.07 -0.50 -9.74
CA PHE A 43 0.85 0.54 -10.15
C PHE A 43 2.30 0.09 -9.96
N GLY A 44 2.54 -1.22 -9.90
CA GLY A 44 3.86 -1.81 -9.78
C GLY A 44 4.47 -1.73 -8.38
N PRO A 45 5.74 -2.13 -8.25
CA PRO A 45 6.43 -2.23 -6.98
C PRO A 45 6.60 -0.86 -6.29
N GLY A 46 6.16 -0.78 -5.05
CA GLY A 46 6.27 0.40 -4.20
C GLY A 46 5.80 0.08 -2.79
N VAL A 47 5.74 1.10 -1.93
CA VAL A 47 5.07 1.00 -0.63
C VAL A 47 3.68 1.61 -0.76
N TYR A 48 2.66 0.75 -0.62
CA TYR A 48 1.25 1.14 -0.69
C TYR A 48 0.75 1.51 0.71
N LEU A 49 0.04 2.63 0.78
CA LEU A 49 -0.44 3.24 2.01
C LEU A 49 -1.86 3.75 1.80
N VAL A 50 -2.61 3.94 2.89
CA VAL A 50 -3.97 4.46 2.86
C VAL A 50 -4.19 5.55 3.91
N SER A 51 -5.14 6.46 3.67
CA SER A 51 -5.52 7.51 4.61
C SER A 51 -6.32 7.00 5.82
N ASP A 52 -6.96 5.83 5.70
CA ASP A 52 -7.84 5.26 6.73
C ASP A 52 -7.21 4.04 7.41
N TYR A 53 -7.14 4.07 8.74
CA TYR A 53 -6.57 2.98 9.54
C TYR A 53 -7.43 1.70 9.52
N THR A 54 -8.73 1.81 9.29
CA THR A 54 -9.67 0.69 9.20
C THR A 54 -9.37 -0.11 7.94
N VAL A 55 -9.20 0.57 6.81
CA VAL A 55 -8.80 -0.05 5.54
C VAL A 55 -7.40 -0.66 5.66
N ALA A 56 -6.47 0.03 6.34
CA ALA A 56 -5.18 -0.57 6.67
C ALA A 56 -5.32 -1.84 7.51
N ALA A 57 -6.23 -1.88 8.48
CA ALA A 57 -6.46 -3.05 9.30
C ALA A 57 -7.06 -4.22 8.49
N GLU A 58 -7.99 -3.96 7.57
CA GLU A 58 -8.49 -4.99 6.65
C GLU A 58 -7.35 -5.60 5.83
N TYR A 59 -6.38 -4.80 5.39
CA TYR A 59 -5.17 -5.35 4.74
C TYR A 59 -4.31 -6.16 5.69
N ALA A 60 -4.07 -5.66 6.91
CA ALA A 60 -3.29 -6.38 7.92
C ALA A 60 -3.89 -7.76 8.23
N TYR A 61 -5.21 -7.92 8.16
CA TYR A 61 -5.89 -9.20 8.32
C TYR A 61 -5.41 -10.22 7.27
N CYS A 62 -5.40 -9.82 6.00
CA CYS A 62 -4.93 -10.67 4.90
C CYS A 62 -3.46 -11.08 5.08
N HIS A 63 -2.62 -10.16 5.55
CA HIS A 63 -1.21 -10.44 5.84
C HIS A 63 -1.03 -11.39 7.02
N ALA A 64 -1.79 -11.17 8.10
CA ALA A 64 -1.76 -11.98 9.31
C ALA A 64 -2.19 -13.42 9.02
N GLU A 65 -3.28 -13.58 8.29
CA GLU A 65 -3.85 -14.89 7.95
C GLU A 65 -2.91 -15.71 7.07
N ALA A 66 -2.31 -15.08 6.05
CA ALA A 66 -1.39 -15.76 5.14
C ALA A 66 -0.09 -16.21 5.82
N ASN A 67 0.36 -15.48 6.85
CA ASN A 67 1.64 -15.74 7.52
C ASN A 67 1.49 -16.45 8.88
N GLY A 68 0.26 -16.66 9.37
CA GLY A 68 0.01 -17.19 10.72
C GLY A 68 0.57 -16.26 11.81
N ASP A 69 0.42 -14.95 11.64
CA ASP A 69 0.92 -13.90 12.53
C ASP A 69 -0.23 -12.98 12.98
N LYS A 70 0.06 -12.02 13.85
CA LYS A 70 -0.86 -10.95 14.25
C LYS A 70 -1.04 -9.91 13.16
N GLY A 71 -2.24 -9.34 13.09
CA GLY A 71 -2.49 -8.15 12.29
C GLY A 71 -1.92 -6.92 12.99
N SER A 72 -1.30 -6.03 12.23
CA SER A 72 -0.79 -4.77 12.75
C SER A 72 -1.04 -3.62 11.80
N VAL A 73 -1.40 -2.47 12.36
CA VAL A 73 -1.50 -1.21 11.62
C VAL A 73 -0.35 -0.32 12.03
N VAL A 74 0.38 0.13 11.01
CA VAL A 74 1.51 1.05 11.16
C VAL A 74 1.07 2.43 10.68
N ARG A 75 1.36 3.45 11.48
CA ARG A 75 1.14 4.87 11.17
C ARG A 75 2.48 5.53 10.84
N GLN A 76 2.49 6.38 9.84
CA GLN A 76 3.69 7.10 9.41
C GLN A 76 3.38 8.45 8.77
N LEU A 77 4.42 9.26 8.62
CA LEU A 77 4.39 10.48 7.83
C LEU A 77 4.87 10.16 6.42
N LEU A 78 4.05 10.51 5.44
CA LEU A 78 4.35 10.41 4.02
C LEU A 78 4.56 11.81 3.45
N CYS A 79 5.62 11.98 2.65
CA CYS A 79 5.89 13.18 1.88
C CYS A 79 6.20 12.79 0.43
N LEU A 80 5.33 13.19 -0.49
CA LEU A 80 5.55 13.03 -1.94
C LEU A 80 5.85 14.41 -2.51
N GLN A 81 6.93 14.52 -3.29
CA GLN A 81 7.42 15.78 -3.85
C GLN A 81 6.69 16.15 -5.13
N ASN A 82 6.45 15.15 -5.99
CA ASN A 82 5.83 15.33 -7.28
C ASN A 82 4.94 14.11 -7.62
N PRO A 83 3.90 13.82 -6.81
CA PRO A 83 3.07 12.66 -7.08
C PRO A 83 2.24 12.84 -8.35
N LEU A 84 1.96 11.72 -9.03
CA LEU A 84 0.88 11.67 -10.01
C LEU A 84 -0.46 11.60 -9.27
N TRP A 85 -1.36 12.52 -9.57
CA TRP A 85 -2.68 12.59 -8.96
C TRP A 85 -3.70 11.85 -9.80
N LEU A 86 -4.42 10.92 -9.16
CA LEU A 86 -5.51 10.15 -9.74
C LEU A 86 -6.81 10.43 -8.99
N ASP A 87 -7.93 10.36 -9.71
CA ASP A 87 -9.27 10.59 -9.19
C ASP A 87 -10.33 9.75 -9.93
N GLY A 88 -11.62 10.00 -9.65
CA GLY A 88 -12.73 9.30 -10.29
C GLY A 88 -12.87 9.50 -11.81
N HIS A 89 -12.16 10.46 -12.41
CA HIS A 89 -12.13 10.70 -13.86
C HIS A 89 -10.84 10.18 -14.51
N PHE A 90 -9.73 10.17 -13.77
CA PHE A 90 -8.42 9.72 -14.23
C PHE A 90 -7.85 8.71 -13.23
N GLY A 91 -8.08 7.42 -13.49
CA GLY A 91 -7.73 6.34 -12.58
C GLY A 91 -6.78 5.32 -13.18
N GLU A 92 -6.78 4.11 -12.58
CA GLU A 92 -5.95 2.97 -12.99
C GLU A 92 -6.02 2.68 -14.49
N LYS A 93 -7.22 2.72 -15.07
CA LYS A 93 -7.44 2.35 -16.47
C LYS A 93 -6.75 3.34 -17.40
N GLU A 94 -6.91 4.63 -17.15
CA GLU A 94 -6.35 5.70 -17.95
C GLU A 94 -4.81 5.68 -17.88
N VAL A 95 -4.26 5.57 -16.67
CA VAL A 95 -2.80 5.44 -16.46
C VAL A 95 -2.24 4.22 -17.17
N ARG A 96 -2.92 3.07 -17.05
CA ARG A 96 -2.52 1.84 -17.73
C ARG A 96 -2.49 2.01 -19.25
N THR A 97 -3.53 2.59 -19.83
CA THR A 97 -3.59 2.84 -21.28
C THR A 97 -2.45 3.74 -21.73
N LEU A 98 -2.18 4.83 -20.99
CA LEU A 98 -1.08 5.74 -21.31
C LEU A 98 0.30 5.06 -21.18
N ALA A 99 0.52 4.31 -20.10
CA ALA A 99 1.78 3.61 -19.86
C ALA A 99 2.05 2.54 -20.93
N LEU A 100 1.03 1.78 -21.34
CA LEU A 100 1.15 0.80 -22.43
C LEU A 100 1.42 1.47 -23.77
N ALA A 101 0.73 2.57 -24.09
CA ALA A 101 0.95 3.31 -25.34
C ALA A 101 2.35 3.96 -25.39
N TRP A 102 2.85 4.44 -24.25
CA TRP A 102 4.21 4.96 -24.11
C TRP A 102 5.26 3.85 -24.32
N LYS A 103 5.04 2.68 -23.72
CA LYS A 103 5.98 1.56 -23.80
C LYS A 103 5.98 0.88 -25.18
N TYR A 104 4.82 0.83 -25.84
CA TYR A 104 4.58 0.11 -27.09
C TYR A 104 3.88 1.01 -28.15
N PRO A 105 4.56 2.04 -28.68
CA PRO A 105 3.96 3.04 -29.57
C PRO A 105 3.50 2.49 -30.92
N ASP A 106 4.13 1.42 -31.42
CA ASP A 106 3.83 0.80 -32.72
C ASP A 106 2.79 -0.33 -32.63
N GLY A 107 2.13 -0.46 -31.48
CA GLY A 107 0.98 -1.36 -31.32
C GLY A 107 1.38 -2.83 -31.32
N THR A 108 2.13 -3.26 -30.32
CA THR A 108 2.08 -4.64 -29.84
C THR A 108 2.71 -4.71 -28.45
N PRO A 109 1.91 -4.86 -27.38
CA PRO A 109 2.37 -5.67 -26.25
C PRO A 109 2.70 -7.03 -26.85
N ASP A 110 3.90 -7.57 -26.64
CA ASP A 110 4.31 -8.89 -27.15
C ASP A 110 3.14 -9.89 -27.10
N GLU A 111 2.93 -10.70 -28.14
CA GLU A 111 1.89 -11.76 -28.12
C GLU A 111 2.05 -12.71 -26.91
N GLU A 112 3.25 -12.74 -26.29
CA GLU A 112 3.52 -13.38 -25.00
C GLU A 112 2.75 -12.77 -23.82
N ILE A 113 2.42 -11.47 -23.84
CA ILE A 113 1.67 -10.76 -22.79
C ILE A 113 0.21 -11.23 -22.73
N LEU A 114 -0.38 -11.54 -23.89
CA LEU A 114 -1.78 -11.98 -24.00
C LEU A 114 -1.99 -13.47 -23.71
N THR A 115 -0.90 -14.25 -23.66
CA THR A 115 -0.93 -15.71 -23.42
C THR A 115 -0.58 -16.09 -21.97
N GLN A 116 -0.27 -15.11 -21.13
CA GLN A 116 0.13 -15.32 -19.74
C GLN A 116 -1.04 -15.43 -18.75
N ASP A 117 -0.78 -16.10 -17.62
CA ASP A 117 -1.68 -16.12 -16.47
C ASP A 117 -1.94 -14.69 -15.97
N SER A 118 -3.19 -14.44 -15.55
CA SER A 118 -3.72 -13.14 -15.14
C SER A 118 -2.86 -12.41 -14.10
N THR A 119 -2.22 -13.15 -13.18
CA THR A 119 -1.33 -12.58 -12.17
C THR A 119 -0.01 -12.05 -12.74
N GLU A 120 0.59 -12.76 -13.70
CA GLU A 120 1.83 -12.32 -14.35
C GLU A 120 1.59 -11.07 -15.21
N LEU A 121 0.44 -11.04 -15.89
CA LEU A 121 0.00 -9.89 -16.67
C LEU A 121 -0.16 -8.64 -15.79
N ASN A 122 -0.79 -8.77 -14.63
CA ASN A 122 -0.96 -7.66 -13.69
C ASN A 122 0.39 -7.14 -13.18
N ARG A 123 1.33 -8.03 -12.83
CA ARG A 123 2.67 -7.64 -12.38
C ARG A 123 3.44 -6.90 -13.47
N ARG A 124 3.47 -7.43 -14.69
CA ARG A 124 4.15 -6.78 -15.83
C ARG A 124 3.53 -5.42 -16.14
N THR A 125 2.21 -5.34 -16.14
CA THR A 125 1.48 -4.09 -16.36
C THR A 125 1.79 -3.06 -15.27
N GLY A 126 1.84 -3.49 -14.01
CA GLY A 126 2.23 -2.64 -12.89
C GLY A 126 3.65 -2.09 -13.04
N ASN A 127 4.61 -2.92 -13.46
CA ASN A 127 5.98 -2.47 -13.75
C ASN A 127 6.00 -1.40 -14.85
N VAL A 128 5.28 -1.61 -15.95
CA VAL A 128 5.18 -0.64 -17.05
C VAL A 128 4.57 0.67 -16.56
N ILE A 129 3.54 0.61 -15.71
CA ILE A 129 2.93 1.80 -15.11
C ILE A 129 3.96 2.53 -14.24
N ARG A 130 4.66 1.84 -13.34
CA ARG A 130 5.69 2.45 -12.50
C ARG A 130 6.76 3.13 -13.36
N GLU A 131 7.30 2.44 -14.35
CA GLU A 131 8.31 2.97 -15.26
C GLU A 131 7.81 4.25 -15.95
N TYR A 132 6.59 4.22 -16.47
CA TYR A 132 5.96 5.38 -17.11
C TYR A 132 5.83 6.57 -16.15
N VAL A 133 5.32 6.33 -14.93
CA VAL A 133 5.13 7.36 -13.91
C VAL A 133 6.47 7.98 -13.50
N MET A 134 7.49 7.15 -13.29
CA MET A 134 8.84 7.61 -12.93
C MET A 134 9.53 8.36 -14.07
N GLU A 135 9.35 7.93 -15.33
CA GLU A 135 9.90 8.63 -16.51
C GLU A 135 9.33 10.04 -16.67
N LEU A 136 8.05 10.24 -16.32
CA LEU A 136 7.43 11.57 -16.27
C LEU A 136 7.92 12.44 -15.09
N GLY A 137 8.84 11.92 -14.26
CA GLY A 137 9.42 12.63 -13.13
C GLY A 137 8.56 12.58 -11.87
N HIS A 138 7.54 11.72 -11.80
CA HIS A 138 6.74 11.54 -10.60
C HIS A 138 7.41 10.57 -9.62
N ASP A 139 7.34 10.88 -8.34
CA ASP A 139 7.98 10.10 -7.27
C ASP A 139 7.01 9.14 -6.55
N GLY A 140 5.73 9.20 -6.90
CA GLY A 140 4.69 8.38 -6.32
C GLY A 140 3.33 8.64 -6.95
N ILE A 141 2.29 8.08 -6.34
CA ILE A 141 0.90 8.26 -6.76
C ILE A 141 0.07 8.66 -5.54
N VAL A 142 -0.84 9.62 -5.75
CA VAL A 142 -1.95 9.93 -4.84
C VAL A 142 -3.24 9.62 -5.58
N TYR A 143 -3.99 8.62 -5.12
CA TYR A 143 -5.25 8.22 -5.73
C TYR A 143 -6.42 8.46 -4.79
N LYS A 144 -7.17 9.53 -5.06
CA LYS A 144 -8.38 9.87 -4.33
C LYS A 144 -9.56 9.04 -4.88
N ILE A 145 -9.99 8.03 -4.12
CA ILE A 145 -11.13 7.19 -4.50
C ILE A 145 -12.44 7.91 -4.25
N ASP A 146 -12.55 8.50 -3.07
CA ASP A 146 -13.67 9.32 -2.64
C ASP A 146 -13.21 10.37 -1.61
N ASP A 147 -14.15 11.04 -0.95
CA ASP A 147 -13.84 12.08 0.03
C ASP A 147 -13.24 11.57 1.35
N ASN A 148 -13.30 10.26 1.61
CA ASN A 148 -12.84 9.63 2.85
C ASN A 148 -11.60 8.75 2.64
N LEU A 149 -11.38 8.23 1.43
CA LEU A 149 -10.31 7.29 1.13
C LEU A 149 -9.35 7.78 0.04
N THR A 150 -8.08 7.88 0.41
CA THR A 150 -6.96 8.13 -0.50
C THR A 150 -5.95 7.00 -0.37
N TYR A 151 -5.57 6.42 -1.50
CA TYR A 151 -4.42 5.52 -1.61
C TYR A 151 -3.18 6.31 -1.97
N TYR A 152 -2.05 5.92 -1.40
CA TYR A 152 -0.76 6.47 -1.73
C TYR A 152 0.21 5.36 -2.12
N ILE A 153 1.07 5.65 -3.08
CA ILE A 153 2.16 4.77 -3.48
C ILE A 153 3.45 5.57 -3.44
N ALA A 154 4.39 5.13 -2.61
CA ALA A 154 5.74 5.68 -2.52
C ALA A 154 6.69 4.80 -3.34
N TYR A 155 7.31 5.36 -4.39
CA TYR A 155 8.31 4.65 -5.19
C TYR A 155 9.74 4.82 -4.68
N CYS A 156 9.98 5.84 -3.85
CA CYS A 156 11.24 6.12 -3.15
C CYS A 156 11.01 6.14 -1.63
N PRO A 157 10.57 5.03 -1.01
CA PRO A 157 10.06 5.01 0.36
C PRO A 157 11.05 5.52 1.41
N ASP A 158 12.37 5.32 1.19
CA ASP A 158 13.41 5.78 2.13
C ASP A 158 13.48 7.31 2.25
N GLU A 159 13.06 8.02 1.21
CA GLU A 159 13.05 9.50 1.17
C GLU A 159 11.66 10.04 1.54
N GLN A 160 10.63 9.26 1.29
CA GLN A 160 9.23 9.70 1.33
C GLN A 160 8.54 9.34 2.65
N ILE A 161 9.02 8.32 3.37
CA ILE A 161 8.36 7.80 4.57
C ILE A 161 9.23 8.02 5.79
N SER A 162 8.62 8.54 6.86
CA SER A 162 9.30 8.80 8.12
C SER A 162 8.36 8.67 9.32
N ALA A 163 8.93 8.70 10.53
CA ALA A 163 8.19 8.62 11.80
C ALA A 163 7.24 7.40 11.84
N VAL A 164 7.77 6.25 11.44
CA VAL A 164 7.03 5.00 11.38
C VAL A 164 6.82 4.48 12.80
N GLN A 165 5.57 4.29 13.19
CA GLN A 165 5.20 3.85 14.53
C GLN A 165 4.05 2.85 14.47
N LEU A 166 4.00 1.97 15.45
CA LEU A 166 2.88 1.07 15.64
C LEU A 166 1.65 1.88 16.06
N ASP A 167 0.52 1.70 15.36
CA ASP A 167 -0.73 2.33 15.75
C ASP A 167 -1.56 1.39 16.63
N PHE A 168 -1.72 0.14 16.21
CA PHE A 168 -2.26 -0.95 17.04
C PHE A 168 -1.95 -2.33 16.44
N VAL A 169 -2.14 -3.36 17.27
CA VAL A 169 -1.98 -4.78 16.95
C VAL A 169 -3.23 -5.53 17.38
N TYR A 170 -3.60 -6.60 16.68
CA TYR A 170 -4.72 -7.46 17.03
C TYR A 170 -4.49 -8.90 16.60
N GLU A 171 -5.14 -9.82 17.31
CA GLU A 171 -5.32 -11.21 16.87
C GLU A 171 -6.53 -11.29 15.94
N ILE A 172 -6.48 -12.18 14.95
CA ILE A 172 -7.57 -12.40 13.99
C ILE A 172 -8.88 -12.78 14.71
N GLU A 173 -8.78 -13.59 15.76
CA GLU A 173 -9.92 -14.08 16.53
C GLU A 173 -10.66 -12.97 17.28
N GLU A 174 -9.99 -11.87 17.63
CA GLU A 174 -10.63 -10.76 18.35
C GLU A 174 -11.71 -10.06 17.52
N LEU A 175 -11.65 -10.17 16.18
CA LEU A 175 -12.62 -9.60 15.26
C LEU A 175 -13.99 -10.29 15.33
N GLN A 176 -14.11 -11.43 16.02
CA GLN A 176 -15.40 -12.05 16.31
C GLN A 176 -16.22 -11.25 17.33
N ALA A 177 -15.56 -10.41 18.14
CA ALA A 177 -16.18 -9.72 19.27
C ALA A 177 -15.95 -8.20 19.27
N CYS A 178 -15.05 -7.69 18.44
CA CYS A 178 -14.60 -6.29 18.46
C CYS A 178 -14.47 -5.73 17.04
N THR A 179 -14.72 -4.44 16.88
CA THR A 179 -14.36 -3.70 15.67
C THR A 179 -12.89 -3.27 15.71
N PHE A 180 -12.31 -2.89 14.56
CA PHE A 180 -10.96 -2.31 14.53
C PHE A 180 -10.84 -1.04 15.37
N SER A 181 -11.90 -0.25 15.48
CA SER A 181 -11.95 0.92 16.37
C SER A 181 -11.85 0.53 17.84
N ASP A 182 -12.57 -0.51 18.27
CA ASP A 182 -12.50 -1.02 19.65
C ASP A 182 -11.09 -1.53 19.99
N LEU A 183 -10.48 -2.26 19.06
CA LEU A 183 -9.13 -2.81 19.19
C LEU A 183 -8.08 -1.70 19.29
N ARG A 184 -8.17 -0.69 18.44
CA ARG A 184 -7.27 0.47 18.48
C ARG A 184 -7.36 1.24 19.80
N ILE A 185 -8.58 1.45 20.30
CA ILE A 185 -8.80 2.13 21.59
C ILE A 185 -8.20 1.31 22.74
N ARG A 186 -8.45 0.00 22.77
CA ARG A 186 -7.90 -0.91 23.77
C ARG A 186 -6.37 -0.87 23.77
N TYR A 187 -5.77 -1.03 22.59
CA TYR A 187 -4.31 -1.03 22.44
C TYR A 187 -3.67 0.26 22.96
N ARG A 188 -4.25 1.42 22.63
CA ARG A 188 -3.73 2.71 23.09
C ARG A 188 -3.81 2.89 24.59
N ARG A 189 -4.92 2.47 25.20
CA ARG A 189 -5.08 2.52 26.66
C ARG A 189 -4.03 1.64 27.34
N ASP A 190 -3.85 0.41 26.86
CA ASP A 190 -2.90 -0.54 27.45
C ASP A 190 -1.45 -0.06 27.27
N ALA A 191 -1.15 0.63 26.15
CA ALA A 191 0.16 1.27 25.93
C ALA A 191 0.44 2.44 26.88
N GLU A 192 -0.59 3.24 27.22
CA GLU A 192 -0.47 4.33 28.20
C GLU A 192 -0.26 3.78 29.63
N GLU A 193 -0.94 2.69 30.00
CA GLU A 193 -0.82 2.06 31.32
C GLU A 193 0.55 1.39 31.54
N THR A 194 1.21 0.94 30.46
CA THR A 194 2.52 0.27 30.53
C THR A 194 3.70 1.25 30.57
N GLN A 195 3.47 2.55 30.33
CA GLN A 195 4.49 3.60 30.40
C GLN A 195 4.55 4.31 31.77
N VAL A 196 3.80 3.83 32.78
CA VAL A 196 3.76 4.32 34.17
C VAL A 196 4.62 3.46 35.10
#